data_AF-A0ABD5CRR3-F1
#
_entry.id   AF-A0ABD5CRR3-F1
#
_cell.length_a   1.000
_cell.length_b   1.000
_cell.length_c   1.000
_cell.angle_alpha   90.00
_cell.angle_beta   90.00
_cell.angle_gamma   90.00
#
_symmetry.space_group_name_H-M   'P 1'
#
loop_
_entity.id
_entity.type
_entity.pdbx_description
1 polymer ?
#
loop_
_entity_poly.entity_id
_entity_poly.type
_entity_poly.pdbx_seq_one_letter_code
_entity_poly.pdbx_strand_id
1 'polypeptide(L)'
;MTKSYTIYTHHAQIRDIEPPVWRRIHVDGNITLRKLRHILQAAFGSTDSHLHDFEIDGRTYAMGDNDNMLDLFAEDPEMLDDRKARLYRFAIRDTDSSIDITLVMTGIMTFK
;
A
#
# COMPACT_ATOMS: atom_id res chain seq x y z
N MET A 1 4.00 28.72 -1.55
CA MET A 1 4.91 27.65 -2.00
C MET A 1 4.11 26.67 -2.85
N THR A 2 4.45 26.47 -4.11
CA THR A 2 3.80 25.49 -4.99
C THR A 2 4.29 24.09 -4.64
N LYS A 3 3.36 23.20 -4.28
CA LYS A 3 3.68 21.80 -4.00
C LYS A 3 4.09 21.14 -5.32
N SER A 4 5.32 20.64 -5.42
CA SER A 4 5.74 19.85 -6.57
C SER A 4 5.11 18.46 -6.47
N TYR A 5 4.50 18.01 -7.56
CA TYR A 5 3.86 16.71 -7.67
C TYR A 5 4.71 15.86 -8.60
N THR A 6 5.32 14.79 -8.07
CA THR A 6 5.90 13.75 -8.91
C THR A 6 4.86 12.64 -9.03
N ILE A 7 4.40 12.40 -10.25
CA ILE A 7 3.43 11.35 -10.55
C ILE A 7 4.17 10.06 -10.85
N TYR A 8 3.83 9.01 -10.11
CA TYR A 8 4.36 7.66 -10.30
C TYR A 8 3.32 6.80 -10.99
N THR A 9 3.78 5.97 -11.91
CA THR A 9 2.97 4.96 -12.60
C THR A 9 3.27 3.62 -11.97
N HIS A 10 2.22 2.95 -11.49
CA HIS A 10 2.34 1.64 -10.86
C HIS A 10 1.46 0.61 -11.56
N HIS A 11 1.98 -0.60 -11.72
CA HIS A 11 1.19 -1.76 -12.12
C HIS A 11 0.72 -2.49 -10.86
N ALA A 12 -0.57 -2.47 -10.57
CA ALA A 12 -1.16 -3.20 -9.44
C ALA A 12 -1.84 -4.47 -9.95
N GLN A 13 -1.61 -5.61 -9.30
CA GLN A 13 -2.17 -6.91 -9.67
C GLN A 13 -2.63 -7.69 -8.43
N ILE A 14 -3.70 -8.46 -8.58
CA ILE A 14 -4.10 -9.47 -7.57
C ILE A 14 -3.31 -10.76 -7.85
N ARG A 15 -2.63 -11.29 -6.83
CA ARG A 15 -1.94 -12.58 -6.85
C ARG A 15 -2.94 -13.73 -6.83
N ASP A 16 -2.47 -14.89 -7.27
CA ASP A 16 -3.19 -16.16 -7.16
C ASP A 16 -4.56 -16.20 -7.86
N ILE A 17 -4.79 -15.29 -8.82
CA ILE A 17 -5.97 -15.27 -9.70
C ILE A 17 -5.51 -15.46 -11.14
N GLU A 18 -6.15 -16.43 -11.83
CA GLU A 18 -6.00 -16.68 -13.26
C GLU A 18 -7.38 -16.51 -13.94
N PRO A 19 -7.50 -15.69 -15.02
CA PRO A 19 -6.45 -14.85 -15.61
C PRO A 19 -6.05 -13.66 -14.71
N PRO A 20 -4.83 -13.13 -14.85
CA PRO A 20 -4.33 -12.03 -14.02
C PRO A 20 -5.25 -10.81 -14.05
N VAL A 21 -5.71 -10.36 -12.88
CA VAL A 21 -6.48 -9.14 -12.72
C VAL A 21 -5.55 -8.01 -12.28
N TRP A 22 -5.33 -7.03 -13.15
CA TRP A 22 -4.40 -5.91 -12.90
C TRP A 22 -4.95 -4.55 -13.34
N ARG A 23 -4.33 -3.47 -12.84
CA ARG A 23 -4.65 -2.06 -13.13
C ARG A 23 -3.37 -1.23 -13.21
N ARG A 24 -3.32 -0.26 -14.13
CA ARG A 24 -2.28 0.79 -14.15
C ARG A 24 -2.78 2.02 -13.38
N ILE A 25 -2.06 2.42 -12.34
CA ILE A 25 -2.44 3.49 -11.41
C ILE A 25 -1.43 4.63 -11.51
N HIS A 26 -1.91 5.86 -11.66
CA HIS A 26 -1.09 7.08 -11.64
C HIS A 26 -1.38 7.86 -10.37
N VAL A 27 -0.37 8.05 -9.52
CA VAL A 27 -0.55 8.71 -8.22
C VAL A 27 0.61 9.63 -7.89
N ASP A 28 0.32 10.70 -7.14
CA ASP A 28 1.33 11.54 -6.52
C ASP A 28 2.13 10.71 -5.50
N GLY A 29 3.46 10.68 -5.59
CA GLY A 29 4.27 9.93 -4.62
C GLY A 29 4.19 10.50 -3.21
N ASN A 30 3.68 11.72 -3.04
CA ASN A 30 3.50 12.33 -1.75
C ASN A 30 2.24 11.82 -1.00
N ILE A 31 1.43 10.95 -1.61
CA ILE A 31 0.34 10.26 -0.90
C ILE A 31 0.88 9.28 0.14
N THR A 32 0.06 9.01 1.15
CA THR A 32 0.35 7.98 2.15
C THR A 32 -0.04 6.59 1.63
N LEU A 33 0.51 5.54 2.23
CA LEU A 33 0.07 4.17 1.95
C LEU A 33 -1.42 4.00 2.27
N ARG A 34 -1.91 4.65 3.33
CA ARG A 34 -3.36 4.75 3.61
C ARG A 34 -4.17 5.26 2.41
N LYS A 35 -3.72 6.33 1.78
CA LYS A 35 -4.43 6.89 0.63
C LYS A 35 -4.30 6.00 -0.60
N LEU A 36 -3.15 5.35 -0.78
CA LEU A 36 -2.95 4.35 -1.84
C LEU A 36 -3.95 3.21 -1.69
N ARG A 37 -4.21 2.72 -0.46
CA ARG A 37 -5.24 1.70 -0.20
C ARG A 37 -6.59 2.09 -0.80
N HIS A 38 -7.10 3.28 -0.48
CA HIS A 38 -8.42 3.69 -0.96
C HIS A 38 -8.47 3.74 -2.50
N ILE A 39 -7.38 4.14 -3.14
CA ILE A 39 -7.26 4.15 -4.60
C ILE A 39 -7.33 2.72 -5.15
N LEU A 40 -6.65 1.76 -4.52
CA LEU A 40 -6.72 0.35 -4.91
C LEU A 40 -8.11 -0.23 -4.72
N GLN A 41 -8.73 0.01 -3.58
CA GLN A 41 -10.08 -0.48 -3.29
C GLN A 41 -11.06 -0.01 -4.36
N ALA A 42 -10.99 1.27 -4.74
CA ALA A 42 -11.79 1.81 -5.83
C ALA A 42 -11.42 1.18 -7.20
N ALA A 43 -10.14 0.97 -7.50
CA ALA A 43 -9.67 0.42 -8.77
C ALA A 43 -10.07 -1.05 -8.98
N PHE A 44 -10.21 -1.82 -7.89
CA PHE A 44 -10.58 -3.23 -7.90
C PHE A 44 -12.02 -3.50 -7.43
N GLY A 45 -12.80 -2.48 -7.06
CA GLY A 45 -14.20 -2.62 -6.66
C GLY A 45 -14.41 -3.26 -5.27
N SER A 46 -13.44 -3.13 -4.36
CA SER A 46 -13.50 -3.66 -3.00
C SER A 46 -14.12 -2.66 -2.02
N THR A 47 -14.90 -3.16 -1.06
CA THR A 47 -15.76 -2.38 -0.14
C THR A 47 -15.15 -2.11 1.25
N ASP A 48 -13.82 -2.04 1.39
CA ASP A 48 -13.09 -1.76 2.65
C ASP A 48 -13.52 -2.65 3.85
N SER A 49 -13.90 -3.90 3.55
CA SER A 49 -14.59 -4.77 4.51
C SER A 49 -13.65 -5.62 5.38
N HIS A 50 -12.34 -5.58 5.13
CA HIS A 50 -11.33 -6.36 5.84
C HIS A 50 -10.09 -5.51 6.16
N LEU A 51 -9.39 -5.91 7.23
CA LEU A 51 -8.08 -5.38 7.60
C LEU A 51 -7.07 -5.58 6.46
N HIS A 52 -6.14 -4.64 6.35
CA HIS A 52 -5.10 -4.64 5.33
C HIS A 52 -3.82 -4.10 5.97
N ASP A 53 -2.71 -4.66 5.54
CA ASP A 53 -1.39 -4.13 5.81
C ASP A 53 -0.63 -4.02 4.49
N PHE A 54 0.43 -3.23 4.45
CA PHE A 54 1.37 -3.25 3.33
C PHE A 54 2.64 -3.96 3.77
N GLU A 55 3.11 -4.94 3.00
CA GLU A 55 4.44 -5.51 3.18
C GLU A 55 5.37 -4.91 2.12
N ILE A 56 6.41 -4.20 2.55
CA ILE A 56 7.36 -3.56 1.63
C ILE A 56 8.76 -3.76 2.16
N ASP A 57 9.64 -4.38 1.37
CA ASP A 57 11.03 -4.70 1.76
C ASP A 57 11.12 -5.42 3.12
N GLY A 58 10.21 -6.37 3.38
CA GLY A 58 10.13 -7.13 4.62
C GLY A 58 9.62 -6.33 5.84
N ARG A 59 9.03 -5.15 5.63
CA ARG A 59 8.43 -4.33 6.69
C ARG A 59 6.91 -4.24 6.53
N THR A 60 6.21 -4.33 7.65
CA THR A 60 4.75 -4.26 7.70
C THR A 60 4.29 -2.85 8.05
N TYR A 61 3.46 -2.26 7.20
CA TYR A 61 2.78 -0.99 7.45
C TYR A 61 1.30 -1.25 7.71
N ALA A 62 0.93 -1.18 8.99
CA ALA A 62 -0.38 -1.58 9.47
C ALA A 62 -1.37 -0.43 9.62
N MET A 63 -2.66 -0.77 9.61
CA MET A 63 -3.77 0.16 9.80
C MET A 63 -3.83 0.67 11.25
N GLY A 64 -3.36 1.89 11.50
CA GLY A 64 -3.38 2.49 12.84
C GLY A 64 -4.73 3.08 13.30
N ASP A 65 -5.86 2.47 12.92
CA ASP A 65 -7.20 3.04 13.12
C ASP A 65 -7.91 2.58 14.39
N ASN A 66 -7.40 1.55 15.05
CA ASN A 66 -7.90 1.12 16.34
C ASN A 66 -7.02 1.76 17.44
N ASP A 67 -7.65 2.27 18.50
CA ASP A 67 -6.93 2.79 19.67
C ASP A 67 -5.96 1.75 20.25
N ASN A 68 -6.29 0.45 20.16
CA ASN A 68 -5.40 -0.65 20.56
C ASN A 68 -4.16 -0.82 19.66
N MET A 69 -4.15 -0.27 18.43
CA MET A 69 -2.98 -0.36 17.55
C MET A 69 -1.87 0.61 17.97
N LEU A 70 -2.20 1.70 18.67
CA LEU A 70 -1.18 2.62 19.19
C LEU A 70 -0.24 1.94 20.18
N ASP A 71 -0.79 1.08 21.06
CA ASP A 71 -0.01 0.30 22.01
C ASP A 71 0.83 -0.77 21.29
N LEU A 72 0.27 -1.42 20.26
CA LEU A 72 1.00 -2.41 19.44
C LEU A 72 2.16 -1.78 18.65
N PHE A 73 2.04 -0.56 18.12
CA PHE A 73 3.16 0.15 17.50
C PHE A 73 4.25 0.57 18.51
N ALA A 74 3.90 0.70 19.78
CA ALA A 74 4.87 0.99 20.84
C ALA A 74 5.60 -0.28 21.30
N GLU A 75 4.93 -1.44 21.24
CA GLU A 75 5.50 -2.75 21.60
C GLU A 75 6.33 -3.39 20.49
N ASP A 76 5.97 -3.17 19.21
CA ASP A 76 6.71 -3.66 18.05
C ASP A 76 7.29 -2.50 17.21
N PRO A 77 8.60 -2.22 17.34
CA PRO A 77 9.27 -1.17 16.57
C PRO A 77 9.32 -1.44 15.06
N GLU A 78 9.06 -2.67 14.63
CA GLU A 78 9.05 -3.06 13.21
C GLU A 78 7.69 -2.80 12.56
N MET A 79 6.62 -2.65 13.34
CA MET A 79 5.30 -2.30 12.84
C MET A 79 5.22 -0.80 12.55
N LEU A 80 4.88 -0.44 11.31
CA LEU A 80 4.90 0.94 10.84
C LEU A 80 3.48 1.47 10.56
N ASP A 81 3.25 2.76 10.82
CA ASP A 81 1.94 3.39 10.60
C ASP A 81 1.77 3.80 9.12
N ASP A 82 0.78 3.21 8.44
CA ASP A 82 0.48 3.45 7.02
C ASP A 82 0.04 4.90 6.72
N ARG A 83 -0.39 5.65 7.74
CA ARG A 83 -0.72 7.08 7.64
C ARG A 83 0.53 7.95 7.58
N LYS A 84 1.68 7.44 8.05
CA LYS A 84 2.96 8.17 8.11
C LYS A 84 3.88 7.79 6.95
N ALA A 85 3.72 6.60 6.39
CA ALA A 85 4.49 6.14 5.24
C ALA A 85 4.02 6.77 3.94
N ARG A 86 4.92 7.44 3.22
CA ARG A 86 4.64 8.09 1.93
C ARG A 86 5.19 7.27 0.78
N LEU A 87 4.43 7.21 -0.32
CA LEU A 87 4.70 6.35 -1.47
C LEU A 87 6.06 6.60 -2.12
N TYR A 88 6.50 7.86 -2.22
CA TYR A 88 7.78 8.22 -2.85
C TYR A 88 8.99 7.56 -2.17
N ARG A 89 8.88 7.14 -0.89
CA ARG A 89 9.96 6.43 -0.19
C ARG A 89 10.26 5.07 -0.80
N PHE A 90 9.28 4.50 -1.50
CA PHE A 90 9.36 3.18 -2.11
C PHE A 90 9.56 3.26 -3.63
N ALA A 91 9.43 4.45 -4.21
CA ALA A 91 9.42 4.64 -5.65
C ALA A 91 10.80 4.93 -6.28
N ILE A 92 11.89 4.72 -5.54
CA ILE A 92 13.27 5.11 -5.94
C ILE A 92 14.22 3.92 -6.08
N ARG A 93 13.82 2.71 -5.71
CA ARG A 93 14.69 1.53 -5.84
C ARG A 93 14.15 0.68 -6.96
N ASP A 94 14.85 0.66 -8.09
CA ASP A 94 14.68 -0.24 -9.23
C ASP A 94 13.27 -0.47 -9.81
N THR A 95 13.22 -0.53 -11.13
CA THR A 95 12.01 -0.94 -11.88
C THR A 95 11.61 -2.41 -11.65
N ASP A 96 12.29 -3.08 -10.71
CA ASP A 96 12.10 -4.48 -10.31
C ASP A 96 11.83 -4.63 -8.79
N SER A 97 11.75 -3.52 -8.02
CA SER A 97 11.29 -3.59 -6.63
C SER A 97 9.78 -3.73 -6.59
N SER A 98 9.31 -4.97 -6.66
CA SER A 98 7.90 -5.27 -6.48
C SER A 98 7.47 -4.89 -5.07
N ILE A 99 6.56 -3.93 -4.94
CA ILE A 99 5.92 -3.62 -3.65
C ILE A 99 4.83 -4.67 -3.44
N ASP A 100 5.09 -5.66 -2.60
CA ASP A 100 4.18 -6.75 -2.30
C ASP A 100 3.07 -6.35 -1.31
N ILE A 101 2.03 -5.68 -1.81
CA ILE A 101 0.94 -5.17 -0.96
C ILE A 101 -0.05 -6.27 -0.58
N THR A 102 0.17 -6.91 0.56
CA THR A 102 -0.76 -7.90 1.16
C THR A 102 -2.03 -7.26 1.71
N LEU A 103 -3.01 -6.96 0.84
CA LEU A 103 -4.39 -6.80 1.30
C LEU A 103 -4.92 -8.17 1.72
N VAL A 104 -5.21 -8.37 3.01
CA VAL A 104 -5.88 -9.59 3.51
C VAL A 104 -7.36 -9.51 3.13
N MET A 105 -7.63 -9.65 1.84
CA MET A 105 -8.95 -9.76 1.24
C MET A 105 -9.04 -11.15 0.59
N THR A 106 -8.71 -12.22 1.30
CA THR A 106 -8.73 -13.58 0.72
C THR A 106 -7.94 -13.73 -0.61
N GLY A 107 -6.95 -12.87 -0.85
CA GLY A 107 -6.14 -12.81 -2.08
C GLY A 107 -5.12 -11.68 -1.97
N ILE A 108 -3.85 -12.00 -2.13
CA ILE A 108 -2.73 -11.09 -1.87
C ILE A 108 -2.59 -10.14 -3.07
N MET A 109 -2.33 -8.84 -2.90
CA MET A 109 -2.02 -7.95 -4.03
C MET A 109 -0.50 -7.72 -4.15
N THR A 110 -0.01 -7.44 -5.36
CA THR A 110 1.38 -7.06 -5.62
C THR A 110 1.40 -5.91 -6.60
N PHE A 111 2.37 -5.02 -6.40
CA PHE A 111 2.68 -3.95 -7.32
C PHE A 111 4.02 -4.22 -7.96
N LYS A 112 4.08 -4.02 -9.28
CA LYS A 112 5.30 -4.00 -10.07
C LYS A 112 5.52 -2.58 -10.61
#